data_AF-A0A0R1N1F8-F1
#
_entry.id   AF-A0A0R1N1F8-F1
#
_cell.length_a   1.000
_cell.length_b   1.000
_cell.length_c   1.000
_cell.angle_alpha   90.00
_cell.angle_beta   90.00
_cell.angle_gamma   90.00
#
_symmetry.space_group_name_H-M   'P 1'
#
loop_
_entity.id
_entity.type
_entity.pdbx_description
1 polymer ?
#
loop_
_entity_poly.entity_id
_entity_poly.type
_entity_poly.pdbx_seq_one_letter_code
_entity_poly.pdbx_strand_id
1 'polypeptide(L)'
;MMPETILQAFEWYLPNDGQHWVRLTQMAKKIKHMGFTAVWLPPADKCAAGVDDVGYGTYDLYDLGEFDQKGTVRTKYGTKDEYLACIKALHEAGLKVYPDIVVDHFMGADEAENVKAKSYSFDDRLKPTGKTEEIKAWTKFTFPGRQGKYNDYTWHWQNFTGIDYDGRSKNHAIYKFHTKEWEPQVDSENGNFDYLMGCDLDMSNPETKAQLDK
;
A
#
# COMPACT_ATOMS: atom_id res chain seq x y z
N MET A 1 -11.58 -32.48 12.70
CA MET A 1 -11.55 -31.06 12.31
C MET A 1 -11.30 -31.02 10.80
N MET A 2 -12.05 -30.24 10.01
CA MET A 2 -11.70 -30.08 8.59
C MET A 2 -10.39 -29.30 8.48
N PRO A 3 -9.45 -29.69 7.60
CA PRO A 3 -8.23 -28.92 7.37
C PRO A 3 -8.59 -27.55 6.81
N GLU A 4 -7.82 -26.53 7.18
CA GLU A 4 -7.97 -25.20 6.58
C GLU A 4 -7.36 -25.19 5.19
N THR A 5 -8.08 -24.62 4.23
CA THR A 5 -7.63 -24.47 2.85
C THR A 5 -8.01 -23.06 2.37
N ILE A 6 -6.99 -22.27 2.04
CA ILE A 6 -7.12 -20.88 1.65
C ILE A 6 -7.11 -20.78 0.12
N LEU A 7 -7.98 -19.94 -0.43
CA LEU A 7 -7.95 -19.53 -1.83
C LEU A 7 -7.41 -18.10 -1.94
N GLN A 8 -6.31 -17.89 -2.65
CA GLN A 8 -5.98 -16.57 -3.19
C GLN A 8 -7.00 -16.24 -4.28
N ALA A 9 -7.89 -15.28 -4.00
CA ALA A 9 -9.09 -15.07 -4.79
C ALA A 9 -8.88 -14.12 -5.98
N PHE A 10 -7.64 -13.88 -6.38
CA PHE A 10 -7.26 -12.96 -7.45
C PHE A 10 -6.02 -13.44 -8.19
N GLU A 11 -5.77 -12.84 -9.35
CA GLU A 11 -4.54 -12.98 -10.12
C GLU A 11 -4.17 -11.64 -10.78
N TRP A 12 -2.96 -11.52 -11.32
CA TRP A 12 -2.39 -10.25 -11.76
C TRP A 12 -3.16 -9.57 -12.91
N TYR A 13 -3.58 -10.37 -13.89
CA TYR A 13 -4.15 -9.93 -15.17
C TYR A 13 -5.68 -9.81 -15.14
N LEU A 14 -6.28 -9.77 -13.95
CA LEU A 14 -7.71 -9.55 -13.82
C LEU A 14 -8.11 -8.26 -14.55
N PRO A 15 -9.24 -8.26 -15.27
CA PRO A 15 -9.69 -7.09 -15.99
C PRO A 15 -9.96 -5.95 -15.01
N ASN A 16 -9.55 -4.74 -15.40
CA ASN A 16 -9.92 -3.51 -14.70
C ASN A 16 -11.36 -3.08 -15.08
N ASP A 17 -12.34 -3.90 -14.73
CA ASP A 17 -13.76 -3.62 -14.96
C ASP A 17 -14.55 -3.30 -13.69
N GLY A 18 -13.90 -3.34 -12.52
CA GLY A 18 -14.54 -3.06 -11.23
C GLY A 18 -15.57 -4.10 -10.81
N GLN A 19 -15.58 -5.30 -11.40
CA GLN A 19 -16.59 -6.33 -11.11
C GLN A 19 -16.06 -7.49 -10.25
N HIS A 20 -14.85 -7.36 -9.70
CA HIS A 20 -14.22 -8.46 -8.98
C HIS A 20 -14.97 -8.83 -7.69
N TRP A 21 -15.38 -7.84 -6.88
CA TRP A 21 -16.17 -8.07 -5.68
C TRP A 21 -17.52 -8.72 -5.97
N VAL A 22 -18.18 -8.30 -7.06
CA VAL A 22 -19.45 -8.90 -7.51
C VAL A 22 -19.26 -10.36 -7.91
N ARG A 23 -18.20 -10.70 -8.65
CA ARG A 23 -17.89 -12.09 -9.03
C ARG A 23 -17.67 -12.97 -7.81
N LEU A 24 -16.87 -12.51 -6.83
CA LEU A 24 -16.61 -13.27 -5.61
C LEU A 24 -17.87 -13.45 -4.76
N THR A 25 -18.72 -12.43 -4.67
CA THR A 25 -20.04 -12.51 -4.02
C THR A 25 -20.87 -13.65 -4.62
N GLN A 26 -20.95 -13.73 -5.96
CA GLN A 26 -21.70 -14.78 -6.67
C GLN A 26 -21.07 -16.17 -6.51
N MET A 27 -19.75 -16.24 -6.33
CA MET A 27 -19.01 -17.51 -6.19
C MET A 27 -18.92 -18.04 -4.76
N ALA A 28 -19.29 -17.27 -3.73
CA ALA A 28 -19.06 -17.62 -2.31
C ALA A 28 -19.51 -19.05 -1.95
N LYS A 29 -20.75 -19.44 -2.27
CA LYS A 29 -21.26 -20.80 -2.01
C LYS A 29 -20.51 -21.88 -2.79
N LYS A 30 -20.12 -21.59 -4.03
CA LYS A 30 -19.34 -22.50 -4.88
C LYS A 30 -17.93 -22.71 -4.31
N ILE A 31 -17.27 -21.64 -3.87
CA ILE A 31 -15.96 -21.68 -3.19
C ILE A 31 -16.03 -22.59 -1.96
N LYS A 32 -17.06 -22.41 -1.12
CA LYS A 32 -17.26 -23.30 0.04
C LYS A 32 -17.48 -24.76 -0.37
N HIS A 33 -18.31 -25.01 -1.39
CA HIS A 33 -18.60 -26.36 -1.86
C HIS A 33 -17.36 -27.08 -2.43
N MET A 34 -16.40 -26.34 -2.99
CA MET A 34 -15.11 -26.88 -3.44
C MET A 34 -14.17 -27.28 -2.28
N GLY A 35 -14.54 -26.98 -1.03
CA GLY A 35 -13.79 -27.38 0.17
C GLY A 35 -12.92 -26.28 0.77
N PHE A 36 -12.89 -25.08 0.18
CA PHE A 36 -12.17 -23.94 0.76
C PHE A 36 -12.82 -23.51 2.08
N THR A 37 -11.98 -23.06 3.01
CA THR A 37 -12.39 -22.57 4.33
C THR A 37 -12.13 -21.09 4.53
N ALA A 38 -11.28 -20.49 3.69
CA ALA A 38 -10.96 -19.08 3.72
C ALA A 38 -10.63 -18.54 2.33
N VAL A 39 -10.75 -17.22 2.17
CA VAL A 39 -10.28 -16.50 0.98
C VAL A 39 -9.34 -15.38 1.38
N TRP A 40 -8.25 -15.22 0.62
CA TRP A 40 -7.39 -14.05 0.64
C TRP A 40 -7.79 -13.14 -0.51
N LEU A 41 -8.22 -11.92 -0.17
CA LEU A 41 -8.65 -10.89 -1.11
C LEU A 41 -7.46 -9.97 -1.48
N PRO A 42 -7.41 -9.41 -2.69
CA PRO A 42 -6.38 -8.44 -3.04
C PRO A 42 -6.54 -7.16 -2.19
N PRO A 43 -5.52 -6.27 -2.17
CA PRO A 43 -5.63 -4.98 -1.49
C PRO A 43 -6.87 -4.21 -1.98
N ALA A 44 -7.62 -3.66 -1.03
CA ALA A 44 -8.93 -3.07 -1.29
C ALA A 44 -8.92 -1.54 -1.28
N ASP A 45 -7.83 -0.94 -0.80
CA ASP A 45 -7.64 0.50 -0.69
C ASP A 45 -7.20 1.17 -2.01
N LYS A 46 -7.30 2.49 -2.05
CA LYS A 46 -6.98 3.29 -3.24
C LYS A 46 -5.47 3.37 -3.40
N CYS A 47 -5.02 3.08 -4.61
CA CYS A 47 -3.62 3.10 -4.98
C CYS A 47 -3.27 4.27 -5.91
N ALA A 48 -1.97 4.53 -6.07
CA ALA A 48 -1.41 5.65 -6.81
C ALA A 48 -1.85 5.69 -8.28
N ALA A 49 -1.93 4.52 -8.94
CA ALA A 49 -2.39 4.41 -10.33
C ALA A 49 -3.93 4.27 -10.46
N GLY A 50 -4.68 4.52 -9.39
CA GLY A 50 -6.14 4.48 -9.39
C GLY A 50 -6.67 3.09 -9.76
N VAL A 51 -7.43 3.01 -10.85
CA VAL A 51 -8.04 1.75 -11.30
C VAL A 51 -7.04 0.80 -11.97
N ASP A 52 -5.90 1.30 -12.44
CA ASP A 52 -4.91 0.49 -13.17
C ASP A 52 -3.90 -0.18 -12.23
N ASP A 53 -3.94 0.16 -10.94
CA ASP A 53 -3.15 -0.49 -9.91
C ASP A 53 -3.72 -1.87 -9.53
N VAL A 54 -2.84 -2.82 -9.23
CA VAL A 54 -3.21 -4.14 -8.70
C VAL A 54 -3.37 -4.15 -7.17
N GLY A 55 -3.15 -3.01 -6.50
CA GLY A 55 -3.34 -2.88 -5.06
C GLY A 55 -2.05 -2.70 -4.26
N TYR A 56 -0.88 -2.82 -4.89
CA TYR A 56 0.41 -2.75 -4.18
C TYR A 56 1.03 -1.35 -4.18
N GLY A 57 0.53 -0.43 -5.00
CA GLY A 57 0.93 0.98 -4.96
C GLY A 57 0.10 1.82 -3.98
N THR A 58 0.00 1.40 -2.72
CA THR A 58 -0.85 2.01 -1.67
C THR A 58 -0.78 3.54 -1.70
N TYR A 59 -1.93 4.21 -1.84
CA TYR A 59 -2.02 5.66 -1.70
C TYR A 59 -2.76 6.03 -0.40
N ASP A 60 -4.00 5.54 -0.22
CA ASP A 60 -4.86 5.91 0.91
C ASP A 60 -5.57 4.69 1.50
N LEU A 61 -5.02 4.18 2.61
CA LEU A 61 -5.52 3.00 3.33
C LEU A 61 -7.00 3.09 3.75
N TYR A 62 -7.55 4.31 3.91
CA TYR A 62 -8.93 4.52 4.33
C TYR A 62 -9.92 4.62 3.16
N ASP A 63 -9.44 4.71 1.92
CA ASP A 63 -10.28 4.79 0.72
C ASP A 63 -10.46 3.41 0.09
N LEU A 64 -11.42 2.64 0.57
CA LEU A 64 -11.76 1.31 0.04
C LEU A 64 -12.54 1.35 -1.29
N GLY A 65 -12.28 2.35 -2.14
CA GLY A 65 -13.06 2.64 -3.33
C GLY A 65 -14.36 3.42 -3.03
N GLU A 66 -14.27 4.40 -2.13
CA GLU A 66 -15.40 5.24 -1.69
C GLU A 66 -15.26 6.70 -2.15
N PHE A 67 -14.03 7.20 -2.29
CA PHE A 67 -13.76 8.62 -2.56
C PHE A 67 -13.20 8.84 -3.96
N ASP A 68 -13.52 9.99 -4.57
CA ASP A 68 -12.92 10.40 -5.84
C ASP A 68 -11.47 10.85 -5.61
N GLN A 69 -10.56 9.91 -5.79
CA GLN A 69 -9.11 10.07 -5.60
C GLN A 69 -8.37 9.32 -6.69
N LYS A 70 -7.28 9.91 -7.18
CA LYS A 70 -6.48 9.36 -8.30
C LYS A 70 -7.33 9.10 -9.55
N GLY A 71 -8.30 9.98 -9.81
CA GLY A 71 -9.14 9.96 -11.02
C GLY A 71 -10.25 8.91 -11.02
N THR A 72 -10.58 8.33 -9.87
CA THR A 72 -11.61 7.31 -9.75
C THR A 72 -12.22 7.26 -8.35
N VAL A 73 -13.50 6.86 -8.27
CA VAL A 73 -14.12 6.44 -7.01
C VAL A 73 -13.73 5.01 -6.68
N ARG A 74 -14.05 4.04 -7.55
CA ARG A 74 -13.74 2.63 -7.34
C ARG A 74 -12.25 2.33 -7.40
N THR A 75 -11.82 1.22 -6.80
CA THR A 75 -10.52 0.60 -7.11
C THR A 75 -10.61 -0.24 -8.38
N LYS A 76 -9.52 -0.94 -8.75
CA LYS A 76 -9.54 -1.97 -9.82
C LYS A 76 -10.67 -2.99 -9.62
N TYR A 77 -10.98 -3.31 -8.35
CA TYR A 77 -11.82 -4.44 -7.97
C TYR A 77 -13.30 -4.10 -7.77
N GLY A 78 -13.61 -2.85 -7.45
CA GLY A 78 -14.97 -2.34 -7.25
C GLY A 78 -15.03 -1.23 -6.21
N THR A 79 -16.24 -0.97 -5.73
CA THR A 79 -16.54 0.03 -4.69
C THR A 79 -16.51 -0.58 -3.29
N LYS A 80 -16.45 0.28 -2.26
CA LYS A 80 -16.52 -0.14 -0.85
C LYS A 80 -17.79 -0.94 -0.53
N ASP A 81 -18.94 -0.53 -1.05
CA ASP A 81 -20.21 -1.22 -0.79
C ASP A 81 -20.20 -2.64 -1.37
N GLU A 82 -19.65 -2.81 -2.57
CA GLU A 82 -19.49 -4.13 -3.20
C GLU A 82 -18.47 -4.99 -2.43
N TYR A 83 -17.39 -4.39 -1.92
CA TYR A 83 -16.41 -5.07 -1.08
C TYR A 83 -17.05 -5.61 0.21
N LEU A 84 -17.80 -4.78 0.92
CA LEU A 84 -18.50 -5.19 2.15
C LEU A 84 -19.59 -6.25 1.87
N ALA A 85 -20.31 -6.14 0.75
CA ALA A 85 -21.27 -7.14 0.32
C ALA A 85 -20.60 -8.49 0.01
N CYS A 86 -19.42 -8.46 -0.62
CA CYS A 86 -18.60 -9.65 -0.88
C CYS A 86 -18.18 -10.34 0.42
N ILE A 87 -17.62 -9.60 1.38
CA ILE A 87 -17.23 -10.12 2.69
C ILE A 87 -18.43 -10.77 3.40
N LYS A 88 -19.58 -10.09 3.42
CA LYS A 88 -20.81 -10.61 4.02
C LYS A 88 -21.23 -11.95 3.39
N ALA A 89 -21.24 -12.03 2.06
CA ALA A 89 -21.60 -13.26 1.35
C ALA A 89 -20.61 -14.42 1.61
N LEU A 90 -19.31 -14.12 1.71
CA LEU A 90 -18.28 -15.10 2.05
C LEU A 90 -18.48 -15.64 3.49
N HIS A 91 -18.73 -14.75 4.45
CA HIS A 91 -19.05 -15.14 5.83
C HIS A 91 -20.34 -15.96 5.92
N GLU A 92 -21.40 -15.57 5.21
CA GLU A 92 -22.66 -16.34 5.13
C GLU A 92 -22.48 -17.73 4.51
N ALA A 93 -21.50 -17.89 3.60
CA ALA A 93 -21.09 -19.19 3.07
C ALA A 93 -20.18 -19.99 4.03
N GLY A 94 -19.82 -19.44 5.19
CA GLY A 94 -18.94 -20.08 6.16
C GLY A 94 -17.47 -20.11 5.73
N LEU A 95 -17.02 -19.08 5.02
CA LEU A 95 -15.62 -18.83 4.67
C LEU A 95 -15.06 -17.73 5.58
N LYS A 96 -13.82 -17.88 6.04
CA LYS A 96 -13.05 -16.78 6.62
C LYS A 96 -12.57 -15.84 5.51
N VAL A 97 -12.34 -14.57 5.83
CA VAL A 97 -11.81 -13.59 4.89
C VAL A 97 -10.53 -12.98 5.45
N TYR A 98 -9.49 -12.96 4.63
CA TYR A 98 -8.22 -12.31 4.91
C TYR A 98 -7.99 -11.18 3.90
N PRO A 99 -8.00 -9.91 4.34
CA PRO A 99 -7.59 -8.81 3.48
C PRO A 99 -6.07 -8.82 3.31
N ASP A 100 -5.59 -8.41 2.14
CA ASP A 100 -4.20 -8.04 1.95
C ASP A 100 -3.91 -6.71 2.69
N ILE A 101 -2.71 -6.57 3.24
CA ILE A 101 -2.27 -5.40 4.01
C ILE A 101 -0.92 -4.97 3.47
N VAL A 102 -0.88 -3.81 2.80
CA VAL A 102 0.32 -3.28 2.17
C VAL A 102 0.76 -2.03 2.94
N VAL A 103 1.71 -2.23 3.85
CA VAL A 103 2.22 -1.21 4.79
C VAL A 103 3.76 -1.13 4.79
N ASP A 104 4.38 -1.53 3.69
CA ASP A 104 5.80 -1.32 3.43
C ASP A 104 6.05 0.12 2.97
N HIS A 105 5.26 0.58 1.99
CA HIS A 105 5.43 1.88 1.36
C HIS A 105 4.12 2.54 0.98
N PHE A 106 4.19 3.86 0.79
CA PHE A 106 3.13 4.66 0.18
C PHE A 106 3.60 5.22 -1.17
N MET A 107 2.68 5.40 -2.11
CA MET A 107 2.95 5.92 -3.45
C MET A 107 1.96 6.98 -3.90
N GLY A 108 2.44 7.88 -4.77
CA GLY A 108 1.59 8.91 -5.38
C GLY A 108 1.20 10.02 -4.40
N ALA A 109 2.14 10.54 -3.61
CA ALA A 109 1.91 11.69 -2.76
C ALA A 109 1.31 12.88 -3.53
N ASP A 110 0.58 13.74 -2.83
CA ASP A 110 -0.11 14.88 -3.44
C ASP A 110 0.80 16.09 -3.60
N GLU A 111 1.77 16.24 -2.69
CA GLU A 111 2.71 17.34 -2.66
C GLU A 111 4.14 16.84 -2.39
N ALA A 112 5.10 17.65 -2.83
CA ALA A 112 6.51 17.42 -2.57
C ALA A 112 7.03 18.32 -1.44
N GLU A 113 7.97 17.79 -0.68
CA GLU A 113 8.67 18.45 0.42
C GLU A 113 10.17 18.55 0.11
N ASN A 114 10.82 19.61 0.58
CA ASN A 114 12.28 19.73 0.48
C ASN A 114 12.90 19.05 1.71
N VAL A 115 13.66 17.99 1.48
CA VAL A 115 14.18 17.13 2.55
C VAL A 115 15.67 16.88 2.31
N LYS A 116 16.47 16.90 3.38
CA LYS A 116 17.87 16.47 3.31
C LYS A 116 17.93 14.95 3.25
N ALA A 117 18.59 14.41 2.23
CA ALA A 117 18.75 12.99 2.01
C ALA A 117 20.16 12.65 1.52
N LYS A 118 20.54 11.38 1.62
CA LYS A 118 21.78 10.85 1.06
C LYS A 118 21.43 9.66 0.17
N SER A 119 22.06 9.56 -0.99
CA SER A 119 21.86 8.45 -1.90
C SER A 119 22.68 7.21 -1.48
N TYR A 120 22.13 6.03 -1.74
CA TYR A 120 22.70 4.71 -1.44
C TYR A 120 22.63 3.80 -2.68
N SER A 121 23.41 2.73 -2.66
CA SER A 121 23.46 1.75 -3.76
C SER A 121 22.21 0.88 -3.76
N PHE A 122 21.71 0.54 -4.96
CA PHE A 122 20.68 -0.48 -5.12
C PHE A 122 21.20 -1.88 -4.75
N ASP A 123 22.48 -2.18 -4.92
CA ASP A 123 23.04 -3.50 -4.58
C ASP A 123 23.47 -3.59 -3.10
N ASP A 124 23.52 -2.46 -2.39
CA ASP A 124 23.93 -2.41 -0.97
C ASP A 124 23.43 -1.11 -0.31
N ARG A 125 22.34 -1.20 0.47
CA ARG A 125 21.69 -0.05 1.13
C ARG A 125 22.52 0.55 2.27
N LEU A 126 23.64 -0.07 2.65
CA LEU A 126 24.58 0.47 3.63
C LEU A 126 25.72 1.25 2.98
N LYS A 127 25.88 1.17 1.66
CA LYS A 127 26.91 1.89 0.91
C LYS A 127 26.38 3.21 0.34
N PRO A 128 26.77 4.36 0.90
CA PRO A 128 26.38 5.65 0.35
C PRO A 128 27.05 5.88 -1.02
N THR A 129 26.30 6.46 -1.95
CA THR A 129 26.77 6.80 -3.31
C THR A 129 26.99 8.30 -3.50
N GLY A 130 26.57 9.12 -2.53
CA GLY A 130 26.66 10.57 -2.58
C GLY A 130 26.80 11.22 -1.21
N LYS A 131 26.89 12.56 -1.21
CA LYS A 131 26.84 13.37 0.01
C LYS A 131 25.40 13.65 0.40
N THR A 132 25.19 14.17 1.61
CA THR A 132 23.86 14.66 2.00
C THR A 132 23.52 15.92 1.22
N GLU A 133 22.39 15.93 0.53
CA GLU A 133 21.89 17.03 -0.29
C GLU A 133 20.40 17.24 -0.02
N GLU A 134 19.87 18.40 -0.42
CA GLU A 134 18.42 18.65 -0.37
C GLU A 134 17.77 18.18 -1.66
N ILE A 135 16.83 17.24 -1.52
CA ILE A 135 16.02 16.68 -2.61
C ILE A 135 14.58 17.19 -2.54
N LYS A 136 13.87 17.08 -3.67
CA LYS A 136 12.42 17.32 -3.73
C LYS A 136 11.70 15.98 -3.66
N ALA A 137 11.25 15.62 -2.47
CA ALA A 137 10.66 14.32 -2.12
C ALA A 137 9.12 14.37 -2.19
N TRP A 138 8.48 13.47 -2.93
CA TRP A 138 7.01 13.37 -2.98
C TRP A 138 6.49 12.57 -1.80
N THR A 139 6.40 13.21 -0.63
CA THR A 139 6.11 12.55 0.66
C THR A 139 4.88 13.07 1.38
N LYS A 140 4.21 14.11 0.87
CA LYS A 140 3.07 14.70 1.55
C LYS A 140 1.75 14.16 1.01
N PHE A 141 1.05 13.37 1.83
CA PHE A 141 -0.23 12.74 1.49
C PHE A 141 -1.36 13.41 2.26
N THR A 142 -2.22 14.11 1.53
CA THR A 142 -3.27 14.99 2.07
C THR A 142 -4.68 14.44 1.86
N PHE A 143 -4.85 13.47 0.95
CA PHE A 143 -6.11 12.78 0.69
C PHE A 143 -7.30 13.73 0.44
N PRO A 144 -7.17 14.68 -0.52
CA PRO A 144 -8.12 15.77 -0.67
C PRO A 144 -9.54 15.29 -1.01
N GLY A 145 -9.67 14.15 -1.71
CA GLY A 145 -10.97 13.58 -2.06
C GLY A 145 -11.70 12.96 -0.86
N ARG A 146 -10.96 12.46 0.14
CA ARG A 146 -11.53 11.90 1.38
C ARG A 146 -11.92 12.96 2.41
N GLN A 147 -11.35 14.16 2.33
CA GLN A 147 -11.70 15.31 3.17
C GLN A 147 -11.66 15.02 4.68
N GLY A 148 -10.66 14.25 5.11
CA GLY A 148 -10.47 13.89 6.52
C GLY A 148 -11.51 12.91 7.09
N LYS A 149 -12.40 12.35 6.27
CA LYS A 149 -13.31 11.30 6.72
C LYS A 149 -12.51 10.08 7.20
N TYR A 150 -12.93 9.50 8.32
CA TYR A 150 -12.29 8.40 9.06
C TYR A 150 -10.98 8.76 9.77
N ASN A 151 -10.08 9.49 9.11
CA ASN A 151 -8.81 9.93 9.69
C ASN A 151 -8.33 11.22 8.99
N ASP A 152 -8.16 12.32 9.71
CA ASP A 152 -7.70 13.61 9.16
C ASP A 152 -6.17 13.76 9.12
N TYR A 153 -5.43 12.68 9.41
CA TYR A 153 -3.98 12.67 9.38
C TYR A 153 -3.41 12.93 7.98
N THR A 154 -2.41 13.80 7.92
CA THR A 154 -1.58 14.06 6.75
C THR A 154 -0.22 13.42 6.97
N TRP A 155 0.21 12.56 6.03
CA TRP A 155 1.55 11.97 6.08
C TRP A 155 2.57 12.96 5.54
N HIS A 156 3.76 12.95 6.13
CA HIS A 156 4.89 13.79 5.74
C HIS A 156 6.18 12.97 5.68
N TRP A 157 7.27 13.56 5.18
CA TRP A 157 8.59 12.91 5.11
C TRP A 157 9.06 12.32 6.45
N GLN A 158 8.63 12.87 7.59
CA GLN A 158 8.95 12.35 8.92
C GLN A 158 8.40 10.94 9.16
N ASN A 159 7.38 10.51 8.42
CA ASN A 159 6.80 9.18 8.54
C ASN A 159 7.53 8.11 7.72
N PHE A 160 8.52 8.51 6.91
CA PHE A 160 9.20 7.64 5.96
C PHE A 160 10.72 7.63 6.21
N THR A 161 11.37 6.53 5.86
CA THR A 161 12.83 6.38 5.96
C THR A 161 13.53 6.90 4.72
N GLY A 162 12.95 6.67 3.54
CA GLY A 162 13.53 7.06 2.26
C GLY A 162 12.58 6.96 1.05
N ILE A 163 13.10 7.37 -0.11
CA ILE A 163 12.42 7.34 -1.42
C ILE A 163 13.40 6.98 -2.55
N ASP A 164 12.92 6.75 -3.78
CA ASP A 164 13.76 6.42 -4.96
C ASP A 164 13.90 7.54 -6.01
N TYR A 165 13.26 8.70 -5.81
CA TYR A 165 13.21 9.74 -6.83
C TYR A 165 13.39 11.15 -6.26
N ASP A 166 14.40 11.86 -6.76
CA ASP A 166 14.55 13.29 -6.49
C ASP A 166 13.87 14.10 -7.60
N GLY A 167 12.76 14.76 -7.26
CA GLY A 167 12.02 15.63 -8.19
C GLY A 167 12.78 16.87 -8.64
N ARG A 168 13.91 17.23 -8.01
CA ARG A 168 14.74 18.38 -8.38
C ARG A 168 15.71 18.03 -9.49
N SER A 169 16.53 16.99 -9.30
CA SER A 169 17.48 16.51 -10.31
C SER A 169 16.84 15.59 -11.36
N LYS A 170 15.62 15.08 -11.09
CA LYS A 170 14.92 14.06 -11.90
C LYS A 170 15.73 12.76 -12.01
N ASN A 171 16.43 12.41 -10.94
CA ASN A 171 17.26 11.22 -10.89
C ASN A 171 16.64 10.14 -10.01
N HIS A 172 16.91 8.89 -10.37
CA HIS A 172 16.57 7.73 -9.55
C HIS A 172 17.79 7.23 -8.78
N ALA A 173 17.64 7.08 -7.48
CA ALA A 173 18.59 6.46 -6.56
C ALA A 173 17.85 6.16 -5.25
N ILE A 174 18.34 5.23 -4.43
CA ILE A 174 17.77 5.05 -3.08
C ILE A 174 18.23 6.22 -2.21
N TYR A 175 17.32 7.10 -1.82
CA TYR A 175 17.58 8.25 -0.97
C TYR A 175 17.09 7.97 0.46
N LYS A 176 18.00 7.84 1.42
CA LYS A 176 17.66 7.82 2.85
C LYS A 176 17.61 9.23 3.40
N PHE A 177 16.57 9.59 4.14
CA PHE A 177 16.50 10.90 4.78
C PHE A 177 17.55 11.05 5.89
N HIS A 178 18.08 12.26 6.02
CA HIS A 178 19.31 12.52 6.79
C HIS A 178 19.21 12.12 8.27
N THR A 179 18.04 12.21 8.87
CA THR A 179 17.78 11.89 10.29
C THR A 179 17.21 10.48 10.48
N LYS A 180 17.19 9.66 9.42
CA LYS A 180 16.57 8.34 9.40
C LYS A 180 17.61 7.26 9.24
N GLU A 181 17.30 6.09 9.78
CA GLU A 181 18.09 4.87 9.65
C GLU A 181 17.19 3.76 9.13
N TRP A 182 17.74 2.87 8.30
CA TRP A 182 17.02 1.69 7.84
C TRP A 182 16.70 0.79 9.04
N GLU A 183 15.53 0.14 9.03
CA GLU A 183 15.13 -0.82 10.06
C GLU A 183 16.14 -1.99 10.08
N PRO A 184 16.83 -2.25 11.20
CA PRO A 184 17.81 -3.32 11.27
C PRO A 184 17.22 -4.73 11.25
N GLN A 185 15.92 -4.91 11.58
CA GLN A 185 15.27 -6.23 11.65
C GLN A 185 14.51 -6.61 10.37
N VAL A 186 15.15 -6.42 9.22
CA VAL A 186 14.65 -6.80 7.89
C VAL A 186 15.57 -7.83 7.25
N ASP A 187 15.24 -8.27 6.04
CA ASP A 187 16.10 -9.17 5.28
C ASP A 187 17.48 -8.52 4.99
N SER A 188 18.53 -9.34 5.01
CA SER A 188 19.92 -8.90 4.85
C SER A 188 20.41 -8.85 3.40
N GLU A 189 19.60 -9.32 2.45
CA GLU A 189 19.83 -9.15 1.02
C GLU A 189 20.10 -7.67 0.71
N ASN A 190 21.07 -7.41 -0.18
CA ASN A 190 21.56 -6.05 -0.47
C ASN A 190 22.00 -5.25 0.77
N GLY A 191 22.56 -5.94 1.77
CA GLY A 191 23.06 -5.37 3.03
C GLY A 191 21.96 -5.05 4.04
N ASN A 192 20.86 -4.48 3.57
CA ASN A 192 19.62 -4.22 4.31
C ASN A 192 18.49 -4.01 3.28
N PHE A 193 17.40 -4.76 3.42
CA PHE A 193 16.26 -4.73 2.49
C PHE A 193 15.02 -4.07 3.09
N ASP A 194 15.20 -3.01 3.88
CA ASP A 194 14.10 -2.14 4.33
C ASP A 194 13.49 -1.46 3.10
N TYR A 195 14.30 -0.67 2.38
CA TYR A 195 13.84 0.01 1.17
C TYR A 195 13.52 -0.94 0.01
N LEU A 196 12.24 -1.01 -0.36
CA LEU A 196 11.75 -1.66 -1.56
C LEU A 196 11.41 -0.67 -2.68
N MET A 197 10.44 0.24 -2.47
CA MET A 197 9.96 1.20 -3.48
C MET A 197 9.12 2.34 -2.85
N GLY A 198 8.88 3.43 -3.59
CA GLY A 198 7.96 4.49 -3.17
C GLY A 198 8.45 5.28 -1.95
N CYS A 199 7.53 5.62 -1.03
CA CYS A 199 7.83 6.21 0.27
C CYS A 199 7.86 5.11 1.33
N ASP A 200 9.05 4.66 1.67
CA ASP A 200 9.35 3.59 2.61
C ASP A 200 8.95 4.00 4.04
N LEU A 201 8.05 3.26 4.69
CA LEU A 201 7.50 3.64 6.00
C LEU A 201 8.54 3.48 7.12
N ASP A 202 8.71 4.51 7.93
CA ASP A 202 9.58 4.46 9.10
C ASP A 202 8.84 3.80 10.28
N MET A 203 9.00 2.48 10.41
CA MET A 203 8.41 1.68 11.49
C MET A 203 9.10 1.90 12.86
N SER A 204 10.23 2.61 12.89
CA SER A 204 10.86 3.07 14.12
C SER A 204 10.14 4.28 14.71
N ASN A 205 9.55 5.13 13.85
CA ASN A 205 8.79 6.31 14.26
C ASN A 205 7.51 5.93 15.03
N PRO A 206 7.36 6.35 16.31
CA PRO A 206 6.16 6.08 17.10
C PRO A 206 4.88 6.65 16.49
N GLU A 207 4.97 7.79 15.79
CA GLU A 207 3.81 8.42 15.15
C GLU A 207 3.32 7.58 13.96
N THR A 208 4.23 7.07 13.12
CA THR A 208 3.90 6.15 12.02
C THR A 208 3.13 4.93 12.53
N LYS A 209 3.67 4.24 13.56
CA LYS A 209 2.99 3.08 14.17
C LYS A 209 1.63 3.43 14.74
N ALA A 210 1.55 4.54 15.48
CA ALA A 210 0.29 4.98 16.08
C ALA A 210 -0.79 5.31 15.04
N GLN A 211 -0.42 5.70 13.81
CA GLN A 211 -1.39 5.91 12.74
C GLN A 211 -1.79 4.60 12.05
N LEU A 212 -0.89 3.62 11.93
CA LEU A 212 -1.22 2.30 11.37
C LEU A 212 -2.11 1.48 12.31
N ASP A 213 -2.02 1.69 13.63
CA ASP A 213 -2.83 1.00 14.64
C ASP A 213 -4.28 1.54 14.79
N LYS A 214 -4.65 2.62 14.08
CA LYS A 214 -5.97 3.27 14.18
C LYS A 214 -7.01 2.72 13.21
#